data_AF-A0AAQ2FVP3-F1
#
_entry.id   AF-A0AAQ2FVP3-F1
#
_cell.length_a   1.000
_cell.length_b   1.000
_cell.length_c   1.000
_cell.angle_alpha   90.00
_cell.angle_beta   90.00
_cell.angle_gamma   90.00
#
_symmetry.space_group_name_H-M   'P 1'
#
loop_
_entity.id
_entity.type
_entity.pdbx_description
1 polymer ?
#
loop_
_entity_poly.entity_id
_entity_poly.type
_entity_poly.pdbx_seq_one_letter_code
_entity_poly.pdbx_strand_id
1 'polypeptide(L)'
;MKSLCKKYYVHVILVGLVAVVGGVAAFLYIDQFGANGFSNKSEDWANFATYISGTVGVAAVVATLIAFVITLRQQQKLIDSQDSQIELVKKQNLELKNKHRIELSYINVREVFPELNNAFIDWLSNNLTPYTAESSELRARFIGFFVNHQKTPGYLLERPDRLWSVIDGCPSCEAKIYLERFFKPLHVFYKFMCDQVEANEILYDYFNSCLWARDDNDNKKYPFLCYQAYLIGLGDEFFLRGSKLLKFEENYSYDENSIFARWQEIGRNLSK
;
A
#
# COMPACT_ATOMS: atom_id res chain seq x y z
N MET A 1 -15.65 -12.17 -37.96
CA MET A 1 -16.38 -13.02 -38.93
C MET A 1 -15.89 -14.47 -38.99
N LYS A 2 -14.58 -14.76 -39.14
CA LYS A 2 -14.04 -16.13 -39.20
C LYS A 2 -14.30 -17.02 -37.96
N SER A 3 -14.39 -16.47 -36.74
CA SER A 3 -14.64 -17.28 -35.53
C SER A 3 -16.11 -17.68 -35.36
N LEU A 4 -17.05 -16.89 -35.87
CA LEU A 4 -18.48 -17.20 -35.86
C LEU A 4 -18.78 -18.38 -36.78
N CYS A 5 -18.22 -18.39 -38.01
CA CYS A 5 -18.37 -19.54 -38.93
C CYS A 5 -17.87 -20.85 -38.31
N LYS A 6 -16.77 -20.82 -37.54
CA LYS A 6 -16.22 -22.03 -36.91
C LYS A 6 -17.11 -22.59 -35.80
N LYS A 7 -17.83 -21.74 -35.06
CA LYS A 7 -18.78 -22.18 -34.01
C LYS A 7 -19.99 -22.89 -34.58
N TYR A 8 -20.59 -22.31 -35.64
CA TYR A 8 -21.73 -22.92 -36.33
C TYR A 8 -21.34 -24.22 -37.03
N TYR A 9 -20.14 -24.29 -37.60
CA TYR A 9 -19.65 -25.47 -38.30
C TYR A 9 -19.60 -26.73 -37.42
N VAL A 10 -19.16 -26.61 -36.15
CA VAL A 10 -19.13 -27.75 -35.22
C VAL A 10 -20.54 -28.26 -34.91
N HIS A 11 -21.50 -27.37 -34.70
CA HIS A 11 -22.89 -27.76 -34.41
C HIS A 11 -23.55 -28.41 -35.64
N VAL A 12 -23.29 -27.87 -36.83
CA VAL A 12 -23.76 -28.45 -38.09
C VAL A 12 -23.17 -29.84 -38.33
N ILE A 13 -21.88 -30.05 -38.06
CA ILE A 13 -21.26 -31.38 -38.15
C ILE A 13 -21.91 -32.36 -37.16
N LEU A 14 -22.13 -31.94 -35.91
CA LEU A 14 -22.64 -32.80 -34.84
C LEU A 14 -24.10 -33.21 -35.12
N VAL A 15 -24.93 -32.25 -35.55
CA VAL A 15 -26.31 -32.51 -35.99
C VAL A 15 -26.33 -33.36 -37.25
N GLY A 16 -25.44 -33.08 -38.21
CA GLY A 16 -25.30 -33.86 -39.44
C GLY A 16 -24.91 -35.31 -39.18
N LEU A 17 -23.98 -35.56 -38.24
CA LEU A 17 -23.58 -36.90 -37.82
C LEU A 17 -24.78 -37.69 -37.26
N VAL A 18 -25.54 -37.09 -36.35
CA VAL A 18 -26.73 -37.73 -35.76
C VAL A 18 -27.78 -38.02 -36.83
N ALA A 19 -28.03 -37.08 -37.75
CA ALA A 19 -28.96 -37.26 -38.85
C ALA A 19 -28.53 -38.39 -39.82
N VAL A 20 -27.23 -38.50 -40.12
CA VAL A 20 -26.69 -39.57 -40.97
C VAL A 20 -26.81 -40.93 -40.29
N VAL A 21 -26.44 -41.05 -39.01
CA VAL A 21 -26.54 -42.32 -38.27
C VAL A 21 -28.01 -42.75 -38.13
N GLY A 22 -28.90 -41.81 -37.82
CA GLY A 22 -30.35 -42.07 -37.76
C GLY A 22 -30.93 -42.48 -39.12
N GLY A 23 -30.50 -41.81 -40.20
CA GLY A 23 -30.90 -42.14 -41.57
C GLY A 23 -30.43 -43.53 -42.02
N VAL A 24 -29.19 -43.91 -41.69
CA VAL A 24 -28.65 -45.26 -41.97
C VAL A 24 -29.41 -46.32 -41.18
N ALA A 25 -29.73 -46.07 -39.90
CA ALA A 25 -30.51 -47.00 -39.09
C ALA A 25 -31.94 -47.19 -39.65
N ALA A 26 -32.59 -46.11 -40.09
CA ALA A 26 -33.89 -46.16 -40.75
C ALA A 26 -33.83 -46.91 -42.09
N PHE A 27 -32.78 -46.69 -42.88
CA PHE A 27 -32.55 -47.39 -44.15
C PHE A 27 -32.37 -48.90 -43.93
N LEU A 28 -31.52 -49.31 -42.99
CA LEU A 28 -31.29 -50.72 -42.65
C LEU A 28 -32.57 -51.42 -42.16
N TYR A 29 -33.44 -50.70 -41.44
CA TYR A 29 -34.73 -51.23 -41.04
C TYR A 29 -35.67 -51.47 -42.23
N ILE A 30 -35.76 -50.50 -43.14
CA ILE A 30 -36.58 -50.63 -44.36
C ILE A 30 -36.06 -51.76 -45.24
N ASP A 31 -34.74 -51.90 -45.37
CA ASP A 31 -34.12 -52.98 -46.15
C ASP A 31 -34.41 -54.36 -45.56
N GLN A 32 -34.27 -54.51 -44.23
CA GLN A 32 -34.43 -55.79 -43.55
C GLN A 32 -35.90 -56.21 -43.36
N PHE A 33 -36.82 -55.26 -43.13
CA PHE A 33 -38.20 -55.54 -42.73
C PHE A 33 -39.26 -54.90 -43.66
N GLY A 34 -38.90 -53.91 -44.48
CA GLY A 34 -39.83 -53.04 -45.20
C GLY A 34 -40.27 -53.50 -46.59
N ALA A 35 -39.73 -54.60 -47.13
CA ALA A 35 -40.04 -55.06 -48.49
C ALA A 35 -41.54 -55.38 -48.73
N ASN A 36 -42.33 -55.60 -47.66
CA ASN A 36 -43.78 -55.84 -47.72
C ASN A 36 -44.60 -54.91 -46.79
N GLY A 37 -44.05 -53.76 -46.37
CA GLY A 37 -44.67 -52.83 -45.42
C GLY A 37 -44.13 -52.95 -43.99
N PHE A 38 -44.73 -52.24 -43.04
CA PHE A 38 -44.33 -52.29 -41.63
C PHE A 38 -44.58 -53.68 -41.04
N SER A 39 -43.63 -54.21 -40.24
CA SER A 39 -43.84 -55.50 -39.59
C SER A 39 -45.03 -55.43 -38.62
N ASN A 40 -45.93 -56.41 -38.73
CA ASN A 40 -47.06 -56.59 -37.82
C ASN A 40 -46.66 -57.33 -36.52
N LYS A 41 -45.40 -57.78 -36.41
CA LYS A 41 -44.90 -58.49 -35.22
C LYS A 41 -44.29 -57.48 -34.25
N SER A 42 -44.78 -57.49 -33.00
CA SER A 42 -44.26 -56.62 -31.94
C SER A 42 -42.77 -56.88 -31.62
N GLU A 43 -42.28 -58.10 -31.89
CA GLU A 43 -40.89 -58.50 -31.64
C GLU A 43 -39.89 -57.76 -32.53
N ASP A 44 -40.22 -57.53 -33.80
CA ASP A 44 -39.34 -56.83 -34.76
C ASP A 44 -39.16 -55.35 -34.36
N TRP A 45 -40.22 -54.73 -33.83
CA TRP A 45 -40.17 -53.37 -33.29
C TRP A 45 -39.32 -53.30 -32.02
N ALA A 46 -39.38 -54.30 -31.15
CA ALA A 46 -38.55 -54.37 -29.95
C ALA A 46 -37.06 -54.55 -30.30
N ASN A 47 -36.75 -55.39 -31.27
CA ASN A 47 -35.38 -55.60 -31.76
C ASN A 47 -34.82 -54.34 -32.44
N PHE A 48 -35.63 -53.64 -33.24
CA PHE A 48 -35.25 -52.36 -33.85
C PHE A 48 -35.02 -51.27 -32.82
N ALA A 49 -35.92 -51.12 -31.84
CA ALA A 49 -35.75 -50.17 -30.75
C ALA A 49 -34.49 -50.45 -29.93
N THR A 50 -34.17 -51.73 -29.70
CA THR A 50 -32.94 -52.16 -29.01
C THR A 50 -31.70 -51.82 -29.83
N TYR A 51 -31.71 -52.07 -31.14
CA TYR A 51 -30.61 -51.73 -32.04
C TYR A 51 -30.37 -50.21 -32.13
N ILE A 52 -31.44 -49.43 -32.31
CA ILE A 52 -31.38 -47.96 -32.34
C ILE A 52 -30.89 -47.42 -31.00
N SER A 53 -31.43 -47.91 -29.88
CA SER A 53 -30.99 -47.49 -28.55
C SER A 53 -29.51 -47.83 -28.30
N GLY A 54 -29.06 -49.02 -28.73
CA GLY A 54 -27.66 -49.45 -28.58
C GLY A 54 -26.67 -48.71 -29.46
N THR A 55 -27.07 -48.27 -30.67
CA THR A 55 -26.17 -47.60 -31.62
C THR A 55 -26.31 -46.08 -31.60
N VAL A 56 -27.52 -45.56 -31.80
CA VAL A 56 -27.82 -44.12 -31.79
C VAL A 56 -27.67 -43.56 -30.38
N GLY A 57 -28.09 -44.30 -29.35
CA GLY A 57 -27.93 -43.87 -27.96
C GLY A 57 -26.46 -43.69 -27.56
N VAL A 58 -25.60 -44.66 -27.89
CA VAL A 58 -24.16 -44.55 -27.61
C VAL A 58 -23.53 -43.42 -28.43
N ALA A 59 -23.87 -43.29 -29.72
CA ALA A 59 -23.37 -42.20 -30.56
C ALA A 59 -23.78 -40.81 -30.03
N ALA A 60 -25.03 -40.67 -29.57
CA ALA A 60 -25.52 -39.44 -28.96
C ALA A 60 -24.75 -39.09 -27.68
N VAL A 61 -24.52 -40.05 -26.79
CA VAL A 61 -23.75 -39.84 -25.55
C VAL A 61 -22.32 -39.40 -25.86
N VAL A 62 -21.64 -40.05 -26.81
CA VAL A 62 -20.28 -39.67 -27.23
C VAL A 62 -20.28 -38.25 -27.83
N ALA A 63 -21.26 -37.93 -28.67
CA ALA A 63 -21.39 -36.60 -29.26
C ALA A 63 -21.63 -35.52 -28.20
N THR A 64 -22.47 -35.80 -27.20
CA THR A 64 -22.69 -34.92 -26.04
C THR A 64 -21.41 -34.73 -25.22
N LEU A 65 -20.65 -35.80 -24.98
CA LEU A 65 -19.37 -35.71 -24.26
C LEU A 65 -18.36 -34.85 -25.02
N ILE A 66 -18.25 -35.01 -26.34
CA ILE A 66 -17.39 -34.18 -27.18
C ILE A 66 -17.82 -32.71 -27.11
N ALA A 67 -19.13 -32.43 -27.23
CA ALA A 67 -19.68 -31.08 -27.12
C ALA A 67 -19.39 -30.47 -25.73
N PHE A 68 -19.49 -31.27 -24.67
CA PHE A 68 -19.17 -30.86 -23.31
C PHE A 68 -17.69 -30.53 -23.14
N VAL A 69 -16.77 -31.38 -23.62
CA VAL A 69 -15.32 -31.12 -23.59
C VAL A 69 -14.96 -29.86 -24.37
N ILE A 70 -15.59 -29.62 -25.53
CA ILE A 70 -15.39 -28.38 -26.29
C ILE A 70 -15.86 -27.17 -25.48
N THR A 71 -17.03 -27.26 -24.84
CA THR A 71 -17.57 -26.20 -23.99
C THR A 71 -16.64 -25.90 -22.81
N LEU A 72 -16.12 -26.91 -22.11
CA LEU A 72 -15.16 -26.74 -21.02
C LEU A 72 -13.89 -26.03 -21.50
N ARG A 73 -13.34 -26.40 -22.66
CA ARG A 73 -12.17 -25.73 -23.23
C ARG A 73 -12.45 -24.27 -23.59
N GLN A 74 -13.66 -23.94 -24.03
CA GLN A 74 -14.06 -22.54 -24.30
C GLN A 74 -14.21 -21.75 -23.01
N GLN A 75 -14.79 -22.35 -21.97
CA GLN A 75 -14.92 -21.74 -20.65
C GLN A 75 -13.54 -21.47 -20.03
N GLN A 76 -12.61 -22.43 -20.11
CA GLN A 76 -11.25 -22.21 -19.60
C GLN A 76 -10.58 -21.02 -20.28
N LYS A 77 -10.64 -20.92 -21.61
CA LYS A 77 -10.09 -19.78 -22.35
C LYS A 77 -10.72 -18.45 -21.96
N LEU A 78 -12.01 -18.46 -21.61
CA LEU A 78 -12.71 -17.27 -21.15
C LEU A 78 -12.21 -16.84 -19.76
N ILE A 79 -12.02 -17.80 -18.85
CA ILE A 79 -11.46 -17.57 -17.51
C ILE A 79 -10.03 -17.03 -17.62
N ASP A 80 -9.16 -17.66 -18.41
CA ASP A 80 -7.78 -17.20 -18.63
C ASP A 80 -7.75 -15.76 -19.19
N SER A 81 -8.70 -15.42 -20.08
CA SER A 81 -8.84 -14.07 -20.62
C SER A 81 -9.39 -13.07 -19.59
N GLN A 82 -10.20 -13.50 -18.63
CA GLN A 82 -10.71 -12.64 -17.56
C GLN A 82 -9.63 -12.37 -16.53
N ASP A 83 -8.85 -13.38 -16.15
CA ASP A 83 -7.75 -13.25 -15.19
C ASP A 83 -6.69 -12.26 -15.70
N SER A 84 -6.29 -12.38 -16.98
CA SER A 84 -5.36 -11.42 -17.59
C SER A 84 -5.90 -9.99 -17.66
N GLN A 85 -7.20 -9.81 -17.89
CA GLN A 85 -7.83 -8.48 -17.83
C GLN A 85 -7.88 -7.92 -16.40
N ILE A 86 -8.16 -8.76 -15.41
CA ILE A 86 -8.17 -8.36 -14.00
C ILE A 86 -6.76 -7.93 -13.56
N GLU A 87 -5.73 -8.68 -13.95
CA GLU A 87 -4.34 -8.31 -13.68
C GLU A 87 -3.96 -6.97 -14.33
N LEU A 88 -4.36 -6.75 -15.59
CA LEU A 88 -4.13 -5.49 -16.29
C LEU A 88 -4.81 -4.30 -15.57
N VAL A 89 -6.08 -4.46 -15.18
CA VAL A 89 -6.84 -3.43 -14.45
C VAL A 89 -6.22 -3.18 -13.07
N LYS A 90 -5.78 -4.21 -12.36
CA LYS A 90 -5.06 -4.07 -11.08
C LYS A 90 -3.78 -3.26 -11.26
N LYS A 91 -3.00 -3.55 -12.30
CA LYS A 91 -1.77 -2.81 -12.61
C LYS A 91 -2.06 -1.34 -12.94
N GLN A 92 -3.05 -1.07 -13.80
CA GLN A 92 -3.46 0.29 -14.14
C GLN A 92 -3.95 1.08 -12.92
N ASN A 93 -4.75 0.45 -12.05
CA ASN A 93 -5.22 1.07 -10.82
C ASN A 93 -4.07 1.38 -9.85
N LEU A 94 -3.05 0.51 -9.78
CA LEU A 94 -1.85 0.77 -8.97
C LEU A 94 -1.04 1.95 -9.53
N GLU A 95 -0.84 1.99 -10.85
CA GLU A 95 -0.17 3.11 -11.53
C GLU A 95 -0.92 4.44 -11.34
N LEU A 96 -2.25 4.44 -11.46
CA LEU A 96 -3.08 5.61 -11.20
C LEU A 96 -3.00 6.07 -9.74
N LYS A 97 -3.05 5.13 -8.78
CA LYS A 97 -2.88 5.45 -7.35
C LYS A 97 -1.51 6.07 -7.08
N ASN A 98 -0.45 5.53 -7.66
CA ASN A 98 0.90 6.07 -7.51
C ASN A 98 1.02 7.46 -8.12
N LYS A 99 0.49 7.66 -9.33
CA LYS A 99 0.46 8.99 -9.99
C LYS A 99 -0.29 10.01 -9.14
N HIS A 100 -1.46 9.62 -8.64
CA HIS A 100 -2.27 10.50 -7.79
C HIS A 100 -1.56 10.83 -6.47
N ARG A 101 -0.92 9.85 -5.82
CA ARG A 101 -0.10 10.05 -4.62
C ARG A 101 1.04 11.05 -4.87
N ILE A 102 1.74 10.92 -6.00
CA ILE A 102 2.80 11.84 -6.42
C ILE A 102 2.23 13.25 -6.64
N GLU A 103 1.12 13.39 -7.35
CA GLU A 103 0.48 14.68 -7.60
C GLU A 103 0.06 15.38 -6.30
N LEU A 104 -0.59 14.67 -5.39
CA LEU A 104 -0.93 15.19 -4.06
C LEU A 104 0.32 15.61 -3.27
N SER A 105 1.43 14.87 -3.39
CA SER A 105 2.67 15.25 -2.71
C SER A 105 3.23 16.59 -3.21
N TYR A 106 3.16 16.84 -4.52
CA TYR A 106 3.54 18.14 -5.08
C TYR A 106 2.61 19.26 -4.65
N ILE A 107 1.29 19.02 -4.62
CA ILE A 107 0.31 19.99 -4.14
C ILE A 107 0.59 20.35 -2.68
N ASN A 108 0.79 19.34 -1.82
CA ASN A 108 1.11 19.53 -0.41
C ASN A 108 2.41 20.32 -0.21
N VAL A 109 3.47 19.98 -0.96
CA VAL A 109 4.73 20.72 -0.89
C VAL A 109 4.56 22.16 -1.36
N ARG A 110 3.72 22.41 -2.37
CA ARG A 110 3.49 23.78 -2.86
C ARG A 110 2.65 24.61 -1.91
N GLU A 111 1.62 24.02 -1.31
CA GLU A 111 0.56 24.77 -0.60
C GLU A 111 0.69 24.68 0.92
N VAL A 112 1.09 23.52 1.46
CA VAL A 112 1.10 23.26 2.90
C VAL A 112 2.49 23.51 3.51
N PHE A 113 3.56 23.15 2.79
CA PHE A 113 4.92 23.30 3.31
C PHE A 113 5.29 24.75 3.67
N PRO A 114 4.96 25.79 2.87
CA PRO A 114 5.30 27.17 3.24
C PRO A 114 4.64 27.59 4.56
N GLU A 115 3.36 27.25 4.76
CA GLU A 115 2.62 27.54 5.99
C GLU A 115 3.20 26.79 7.19
N LEU A 116 3.50 25.50 7.02
CA LEU A 116 4.18 24.70 8.05
C LEU A 116 5.55 25.30 8.40
N ASN A 117 6.30 25.77 7.40
CA ASN A 117 7.64 26.31 7.58
C ASN A 117 7.60 27.65 8.30
N ASN A 118 6.64 28.52 7.98
CA ASN A 118 6.42 29.77 8.69
C ASN A 118 6.02 29.50 10.14
N ALA A 119 5.05 28.61 10.39
CA ALA A 119 4.64 28.24 11.74
C ALA A 119 5.78 27.62 12.56
N PHE A 120 6.66 26.86 11.90
CA PHE A 120 7.85 26.29 12.51
C PHE A 120 8.89 27.35 12.89
N ILE A 121 9.18 28.30 12.01
CA ILE A 121 10.10 29.42 12.27
C ILE A 121 9.56 30.30 13.40
N ASP A 122 8.26 30.59 13.38
CA ASP A 122 7.59 31.33 14.45
C ASP A 122 7.71 30.59 15.77
N TRP A 123 7.47 29.28 15.79
CA TRP A 123 7.65 28.46 16.98
C TRP A 123 9.09 28.51 17.52
N LEU A 124 10.10 28.39 16.65
CA LEU A 124 11.51 28.46 17.04
C LEU A 124 11.89 29.78 17.69
N SER A 125 11.22 30.88 17.29
CA SER A 125 11.51 32.24 17.72
C SER A 125 10.65 32.71 18.89
N ASN A 126 9.50 32.07 19.09
CA ASN A 126 8.56 32.43 20.15
C ASN A 126 9.07 31.99 21.53
N ASN A 127 8.65 32.73 22.57
CA ASN A 127 8.91 32.32 23.94
C ASN A 127 8.26 30.97 24.24
N LEU A 128 8.98 30.09 24.93
CA LEU A 128 8.43 28.83 25.38
C LEU A 128 7.20 29.05 26.26
N THR A 129 6.11 28.38 25.92
CA THR A 129 4.93 28.37 26.77
C THR A 129 5.21 27.54 28.03
N PRO A 130 4.79 28.00 29.22
CA PRO A 130 4.97 27.25 30.46
C PRO A 130 4.31 25.87 30.38
N TYR A 131 4.96 24.86 30.97
CA TYR A 131 4.34 23.55 31.16
C TYR A 131 3.06 23.68 32.01
N THR A 132 1.93 23.20 31.47
CA THR A 132 0.59 23.49 32.00
C THR A 132 0.07 22.50 33.04
N ALA A 133 0.84 21.49 33.44
CA ALA A 133 0.37 20.54 34.45
C ALA A 133 0.28 21.21 35.82
N GLU A 134 -0.92 21.29 36.39
CA GLU A 134 -1.24 22.10 37.56
C GLU A 134 -0.41 21.76 38.81
N SER A 135 0.04 20.50 38.97
CA SER A 135 0.70 19.99 40.17
C SER A 135 2.03 19.27 39.93
N SER A 136 2.78 19.59 38.87
CA SER A 136 4.07 18.92 38.58
C SER A 136 5.27 19.63 39.21
N GLU A 137 6.20 18.85 39.77
CA GLU A 137 7.53 19.33 40.17
C GLU A 137 8.26 19.93 38.96
N LEU A 138 8.05 19.34 37.79
CA LEU A 138 8.55 19.83 36.52
C LEU A 138 8.10 21.27 36.24
N ARG A 139 6.82 21.61 36.46
CA ARG A 139 6.32 22.98 36.28
C ARG A 139 7.03 23.97 37.21
N ALA A 140 7.28 23.62 38.47
CA ALA A 140 7.97 24.51 39.40
C ALA A 140 9.41 24.79 38.95
N ARG A 141 10.15 23.74 38.55
CA ARG A 141 11.50 23.86 38.00
C ARG A 141 11.52 24.65 36.68
N PHE A 142 10.54 24.39 35.82
CA PHE A 142 10.36 25.10 34.55
C PHE A 142 10.12 26.59 34.80
N ILE A 143 9.16 26.95 35.66
CA ILE A 143 8.90 28.35 36.01
C ILE A 143 10.18 29.02 36.53
N GLY A 144 10.90 28.39 37.47
CA GLY A 144 12.15 28.95 38.00
C GLY A 144 13.24 29.16 36.93
N PHE A 145 13.36 28.23 35.99
CA PHE A 145 14.36 28.29 34.93
C PHE A 145 14.01 29.33 33.84
N PHE A 146 12.73 29.41 33.45
CA PHE A 146 12.28 30.16 32.28
C PHE A 146 11.74 31.57 32.60
N VAL A 147 11.32 31.86 33.84
CA VAL A 147 10.79 33.20 34.22
C VAL A 147 11.85 34.31 34.10
N ASN A 148 13.14 33.98 34.20
CA ASN A 148 14.21 34.98 34.22
C ASN A 148 14.94 35.16 32.88
N HIS A 149 14.61 34.39 31.85
CA HIS A 149 15.32 34.45 30.58
C HIS A 149 14.36 34.24 29.40
N GLN A 150 14.41 35.10 28.39
CA GLN A 150 13.77 34.89 27.10
C GLN A 150 14.42 33.67 26.41
N LYS A 151 13.97 32.47 26.76
CA LYS A 151 14.42 31.23 26.13
C LYS A 151 13.38 30.82 25.09
N THR A 152 13.85 30.74 23.85
CA THR A 152 13.08 30.20 22.74
C THR A 152 13.36 28.68 22.62
N PRO A 153 12.52 27.92 21.89
CA PRO A 153 12.83 26.53 21.58
C PRO A 153 14.18 26.37 20.88
N GLY A 154 14.54 27.28 19.97
CA GLY A 154 15.85 27.30 19.31
C GLY A 154 17.01 27.31 20.31
N TYR A 155 16.94 28.18 21.33
CA TYR A 155 17.96 28.24 22.38
C TYR A 155 18.10 26.92 23.16
N LEU A 156 17.00 26.23 23.45
CA LEU A 156 17.06 24.95 24.15
C LEU A 156 17.63 23.82 23.29
N LEU A 157 17.32 23.82 21.99
CA LEU A 157 17.88 22.87 21.03
C LEU A 157 19.41 22.94 20.98
N GLU A 158 19.97 24.15 21.07
CA GLU A 158 21.42 24.41 21.14
C GLU A 158 22.06 24.11 22.50
N ARG A 159 21.25 23.98 23.55
CA ARG A 159 21.71 23.84 24.94
C ARG A 159 20.95 22.71 25.65
N PRO A 160 21.05 21.45 25.18
CA PRO A 160 20.33 20.33 25.78
C PRO A 160 20.60 20.18 27.28
N ASP A 161 21.81 20.46 27.75
CA ASP A 161 22.18 20.38 29.18
C ASP A 161 21.31 21.30 30.06
N ARG A 162 20.90 22.45 29.52
CA ARG A 162 20.02 23.38 30.21
C ARG A 162 18.63 22.79 30.37
N LEU A 163 18.11 22.17 29.32
CA LEU A 163 16.84 21.47 29.42
C LEU A 163 16.95 20.24 30.35
N TRP A 164 18.05 19.48 30.24
CA TRP A 164 18.32 18.34 31.12
C TRP A 164 18.30 18.76 32.58
N SER A 165 18.94 19.88 32.95
CA SER A 165 18.91 20.38 34.34
C SER A 165 17.51 20.69 34.89
N VAL A 166 16.52 20.89 34.02
CA VAL A 166 15.12 21.09 34.40
C VAL A 166 14.40 19.76 34.60
N ILE A 167 14.66 18.77 33.74
CA ILE A 167 14.00 17.45 33.76
C ILE A 167 14.72 16.43 34.63
N ASP A 168 15.99 16.64 34.95
CA ASP A 168 16.81 15.73 35.76
C ASP A 168 16.26 15.63 37.18
N GLY A 169 15.96 14.41 37.61
CA GLY A 169 15.29 14.15 38.89
C GLY A 169 13.77 14.32 38.89
N CYS A 170 13.13 14.70 37.76
CA CYS A 170 11.68 14.57 37.62
C CYS A 170 11.30 13.12 37.30
N PRO A 171 10.06 12.68 37.61
CA PRO A 171 9.56 11.37 37.18
C PRO A 171 9.69 11.20 35.66
N SER A 172 10.26 10.08 35.19
CA SER A 172 10.52 9.84 33.76
C SER A 172 9.27 10.00 32.88
N CYS A 173 8.09 9.65 33.40
CA CYS A 173 6.82 9.82 32.70
C CYS A 173 6.48 11.30 32.44
N GLU A 174 6.72 12.20 33.41
CA GLU A 174 6.46 13.63 33.24
C GLU A 174 7.46 14.27 32.26
N ALA A 175 8.75 13.94 32.41
CA ALA A 175 9.79 14.40 31.51
C ALA A 175 9.54 13.97 30.06
N LYS A 176 9.12 12.71 29.87
CA LYS A 176 8.74 12.19 28.55
C LYS A 176 7.55 12.94 27.95
N ILE A 177 6.46 13.13 28.71
CA ILE A 177 5.29 13.90 28.23
C ILE A 177 5.68 15.33 27.85
N TYR A 178 6.56 15.96 28.63
CA TYR A 178 7.06 17.29 28.31
C TYR A 178 7.85 17.29 27.01
N LEU A 179 8.83 16.39 26.84
CA LEU A 179 9.64 16.35 25.61
C LEU A 179 8.81 15.97 24.38
N GLU A 180 7.83 15.09 24.52
CA GLU A 180 6.87 14.79 23.45
C GLU A 180 6.10 16.05 23.01
N ARG A 181 5.66 16.89 23.97
CA ARG A 181 5.01 18.17 23.66
C ARG A 181 5.98 19.18 23.04
N PHE A 182 7.19 19.27 23.58
CA PHE A 182 8.25 20.15 23.09
C PHE A 182 8.61 19.82 21.64
N PHE A 183 8.81 18.55 21.32
CA PHE A 183 9.16 18.08 19.98
C PHE A 183 7.96 17.93 19.04
N LYS A 184 6.72 18.11 19.50
CA LYS A 184 5.52 17.91 18.66
C LYS A 184 5.55 18.71 17.35
N PRO A 185 5.92 20.01 17.33
CA PRO A 185 6.01 20.75 16.07
C PRO A 185 7.05 20.16 15.10
N LEU A 186 8.22 19.79 15.62
CA LEU A 186 9.28 19.13 14.86
C LEU A 186 8.82 17.77 14.33
N HIS A 187 8.11 16.98 15.13
CA HIS A 187 7.54 15.70 14.73
C HIS A 187 6.57 15.86 13.55
N VAL A 188 5.61 16.78 13.65
CA VAL A 188 4.64 17.04 12.59
C VAL A 188 5.34 17.43 11.30
N PHE A 189 6.32 18.34 11.39
CA PHE A 189 7.08 18.81 10.24
C PHE A 189 7.94 17.70 9.61
N TYR A 190 8.69 16.97 10.44
CA TYR A 190 9.54 15.86 10.04
C TYR A 190 8.72 14.75 9.37
N LYS A 191 7.57 14.39 9.95
CA LYS A 191 6.64 13.40 9.40
C LYS A 191 6.08 13.85 8.07
N PHE A 192 5.66 15.12 7.96
CA PHE A 192 5.19 15.68 6.70
C PHE A 192 6.23 15.52 5.59
N MET A 193 7.49 15.89 5.85
CA MET A 193 8.58 15.72 4.89
C MET A 193 8.78 14.26 4.51
N CYS A 194 8.86 13.36 5.50
CA CYS A 194 9.01 11.92 5.24
C CYS A 194 7.90 11.35 4.36
N ASP A 195 6.64 11.69 4.66
CA ASP A 195 5.48 11.19 3.91
C ASP A 195 5.48 11.72 2.46
N GLN A 196 5.97 12.95 2.22
CA GLN A 196 6.12 13.51 0.88
C GLN A 196 7.28 12.88 0.11
N VAL A 197 8.45 12.69 0.75
CA VAL A 197 9.62 12.04 0.11
C VAL A 197 9.34 10.59 -0.22
N GLU A 198 8.59 9.87 0.62
CA GLU A 198 8.18 8.50 0.33
C GLU A 198 7.18 8.42 -0.83
N ALA A 199 6.39 9.46 -1.06
CA ALA A 199 5.55 9.57 -2.25
C ALA A 199 6.38 9.85 -3.51
N ASN A 200 7.42 10.68 -3.40
CA ASN A 200 8.32 11.02 -4.49
C ASN A 200 9.71 11.43 -3.99
N GLU A 201 10.71 10.60 -4.27
CA GLU A 201 12.09 10.80 -3.79
C GLU A 201 12.72 12.11 -4.28
N ILE A 202 12.28 12.68 -5.40
CA ILE A 202 12.80 13.96 -5.93
C ILE A 202 12.53 15.11 -4.95
N LEU A 203 11.47 15.01 -4.14
CA LEU A 203 11.15 16.03 -3.13
C LEU A 203 12.20 16.10 -2.01
N TYR A 204 13.06 15.08 -1.87
CA TYR A 204 14.22 15.16 -0.99
C TYR A 204 15.09 16.36 -1.32
N ASP A 205 15.44 16.55 -2.60
CA ASP A 205 16.34 17.64 -3.01
C ASP A 205 15.70 19.01 -2.76
N TYR A 206 14.37 19.10 -2.90
CA TYR A 206 13.60 20.29 -2.55
C TYR A 206 13.70 20.59 -1.06
N PHE A 207 13.33 19.65 -0.17
CA PHE A 207 13.42 19.87 1.27
C PHE A 207 14.84 20.15 1.73
N ASN A 208 15.81 19.41 1.18
CA ASN A 208 17.22 19.66 1.41
C ASN A 208 17.56 21.11 1.06
N SER A 209 17.22 21.58 -0.15
CA SER A 209 17.47 22.97 -0.55
C SER A 209 16.81 24.01 0.37
N CYS A 210 15.61 23.74 0.90
CA CYS A 210 14.91 24.63 1.83
C CYS A 210 15.55 24.64 3.23
N LEU A 211 16.03 23.49 3.70
CA LEU A 211 16.67 23.35 5.02
C LEU A 211 18.13 23.85 5.02
N TRP A 212 18.81 23.79 3.88
CA TRP A 212 20.19 24.26 3.66
C TRP A 212 20.25 25.63 2.98
N ALA A 213 19.12 26.32 2.80
CA ALA A 213 19.09 27.66 2.25
C ALA A 213 20.03 28.54 3.08
N ARG A 214 21.07 29.02 2.40
CA ARG A 214 22.36 29.50 2.92
C ARG A 214 22.25 30.92 3.48
N ASP A 215 21.39 31.13 4.47
CA ASP A 215 21.57 32.27 5.36
C ASP A 215 22.55 31.83 6.45
N ASP A 216 23.73 32.43 6.47
CA ASP A 216 24.91 32.03 7.25
C ASP A 216 24.70 31.97 8.79
N ASN A 217 23.51 32.32 9.29
CA ASN A 217 23.17 32.32 10.72
C ASN A 217 21.99 31.43 11.13
N ASP A 218 21.22 30.83 10.21
CA ASP A 218 20.02 30.05 10.55
C ASP A 218 20.04 28.68 9.85
N ASN A 219 20.83 27.75 10.41
CA ASN A 219 20.82 26.37 9.94
C ASN A 219 19.49 25.69 10.33
N LYS A 220 18.45 25.87 9.52
CA LYS A 220 17.10 25.30 9.74
C LYS A 220 17.11 23.77 9.84
N LYS A 221 18.15 23.10 9.35
CA LYS A 221 18.34 21.65 9.52
C LYS A 221 18.64 21.28 10.98
N TYR A 222 19.25 22.18 11.75
CA TYR A 222 19.78 21.89 13.08
C TYR A 222 18.72 21.37 14.09
N PRO A 223 17.52 21.97 14.20
CA PRO A 223 16.44 21.41 15.02
C PRO A 223 16.05 19.97 14.68
N PHE A 224 16.06 19.60 13.39
CA PHE A 224 15.72 18.25 12.94
C PHE A 224 16.80 17.24 13.32
N LEU A 225 18.07 17.63 13.26
CA LEU A 225 19.19 16.79 13.72
C LEU A 225 19.11 16.54 15.23
N CYS A 226 18.79 17.58 16.02
CA CYS A 226 18.57 17.44 17.46
C CYS A 226 17.41 16.47 17.77
N TYR A 227 16.28 16.64 17.07
CA TYR A 227 15.12 15.77 17.24
C TYR A 227 15.43 14.31 16.85
N GLN A 228 16.13 14.11 15.75
CA GLN A 228 16.52 12.78 15.32
C GLN A 228 17.48 12.11 16.31
N ALA A 229 18.48 12.84 16.82
CA ALA A 229 19.38 12.32 17.84
C ALA A 229 18.61 11.89 19.10
N TYR A 230 17.62 12.67 19.51
CA TYR A 230 16.69 12.29 20.59
C TYR A 230 15.91 11.00 20.28
N LEU A 231 15.33 10.87 19.07
CA LEU A 231 14.62 9.65 18.66
C LEU A 231 15.53 8.41 18.62
N ILE A 232 16.78 8.56 18.18
CA ILE A 232 17.79 7.48 18.22
C ILE A 232 18.01 7.04 19.67
N GLY A 233 18.11 7.99 20.60
CA GLY A 233 18.25 7.70 22.01
C GLY A 233 17.05 6.95 22.60
N LEU A 234 15.84 7.30 22.16
CA LEU A 234 14.62 6.60 22.54
C LEU A 234 14.49 5.19 21.96
N GLY A 235 15.20 4.89 20.88
CA GLY A 235 15.03 3.65 20.12
C GLY A 235 13.74 3.62 19.29
N ASP A 236 13.26 4.77 18.83
CA ASP A 236 11.99 4.89 18.11
C ASP A 236 12.09 4.44 16.63
N GLU A 237 11.36 3.42 16.20
CA GLU A 237 11.42 2.92 14.81
C GLU A 237 11.15 4.01 13.74
N PHE A 238 10.43 5.08 14.09
CA PHE A 238 10.21 6.20 13.20
C PHE A 238 11.52 6.89 12.78
N PHE A 239 12.56 6.86 13.64
CA PHE A 239 13.88 7.41 13.29
C PHE A 239 14.49 6.67 12.11
N LEU A 240 14.39 5.34 12.04
CA LEU A 240 15.00 4.52 10.99
C LEU A 240 14.39 4.85 9.62
N ARG A 241 13.06 5.05 9.59
CA ARG A 241 12.36 5.43 8.36
C ARG A 241 12.79 6.82 7.91
N GLY A 242 12.80 7.78 8.83
CA GLY A 242 13.11 9.16 8.49
C GLY A 242 14.60 9.41 8.17
N SER A 243 15.53 8.73 8.84
CA SER A 243 16.97 8.82 8.56
C SER A 243 17.28 8.38 7.12
N LYS A 244 16.66 7.27 6.68
CA LYS A 244 16.79 6.75 5.32
C LYS A 244 16.19 7.69 4.28
N LEU A 245 14.97 8.19 4.52
CA LEU A 245 14.26 9.06 3.57
C LEU A 245 14.93 10.44 3.45
N LEU A 246 15.34 11.03 4.57
CA LEU A 246 15.93 12.37 4.64
C LEU A 246 17.47 12.36 4.66
N LYS A 247 18.09 11.19 4.42
CA LYS A 247 19.55 10.99 4.35
C LYS A 247 20.30 11.64 5.51
N PHE A 248 19.75 11.50 6.72
CA PHE A 248 20.41 11.97 7.92
C PHE A 248 21.36 10.92 8.48
N GLU A 249 22.32 11.35 9.30
CA GLU A 249 23.26 10.42 9.95
C GLU A 249 22.52 9.47 10.87
N GLU A 250 22.96 8.21 10.89
CA GLU A 250 22.36 7.15 11.72
C GLU A 250 22.99 7.10 13.12
N ASN A 251 24.14 7.74 13.31
CA ASN A 251 24.84 7.75 14.57
C ASN A 251 25.55 9.08 14.83
N TYR A 252 25.24 9.69 15.98
CA TYR A 252 25.87 10.92 16.46
C TYR A 252 26.88 10.69 17.58
N SER A 253 27.21 9.43 17.89
CA SER A 253 28.07 9.08 19.03
C SER A 253 29.58 9.27 18.80
N TYR A 254 29.99 9.87 17.69
CA TYR A 254 31.42 10.04 17.36
C TYR A 254 32.10 11.09 18.25
N ASP A 255 31.34 12.04 18.79
CA ASP A 255 31.80 13.05 19.73
C ASP A 255 30.85 13.10 20.93
N GLU A 256 31.27 12.56 22.07
CA GLU A 256 30.51 12.54 23.32
C GLU A 256 30.15 13.95 23.83
N ASN A 257 30.90 14.96 23.43
CA ASN A 257 30.63 16.35 23.79
C ASN A 257 29.77 17.08 22.76
N SER A 258 29.39 16.43 21.66
CA SER A 258 28.51 17.02 20.67
C SER A 258 27.09 17.22 21.23
N ILE A 259 26.43 18.28 20.76
CA ILE A 259 25.05 18.58 21.15
C ILE A 259 24.10 17.43 20.77
N PHE A 260 24.37 16.73 19.66
CA PHE A 260 23.59 15.58 19.23
C PHE A 260 23.79 14.37 20.15
N ALA A 261 25.02 14.08 20.60
CA ALA A 261 25.27 13.03 21.58
C ALA A 261 24.52 13.28 22.90
N ARG A 262 24.41 14.55 23.33
CA ARG A 262 23.59 14.94 24.48
C ARG A 262 22.11 14.70 24.26
N TRP A 263 21.54 15.10 23.12
CA TRP A 263 20.14 14.77 22.79
C TRP A 263 19.87 13.26 22.77
N GLN A 264 20.80 12.47 22.23
CA GLN A 264 20.73 11.01 22.24
C GLN A 264 20.81 10.44 23.66
N GLU A 265 21.64 11.00 24.54
CA GLU A 265 21.70 10.64 25.96
C GLU A 265 20.38 10.91 26.68
N ILE A 266 19.78 12.08 26.46
CA ILE A 266 18.45 12.43 27.00
C ILE A 266 17.41 11.39 26.57
N GLY A 267 17.38 11.02 25.29
CA GLY A 267 16.49 9.96 24.78
C GLY A 267 16.73 8.61 25.48
N ARG A 268 17.99 8.19 25.66
CA ARG A 268 18.33 6.92 26.33
C ARG A 268 17.96 6.89 27.81
N ASN A 269 18.02 8.04 28.48
CA ASN A 269 17.63 8.11 29.89
C ASN A 269 16.12 8.03 30.08
N LEU A 270 15.33 8.42 29.07
CA LEU A 270 13.86 8.37 29.11
C LEU A 270 13.24 7.10 28.51
N SER A 271 14.04 6.27 27.84
CA SER A 271 13.60 4.95 27.38
C SER A 271 13.70 3.85 28.43
N LYS A 272 14.46 4.09 29.51
CA LYS A 272 14.58 3.21 30.68
C LYS A 272 13.36 3.35 31.60
#